data_AF-A0A1J3HK49-F1
#
_entry.id   AF-A0A1J3HK49-F1
#
_cell.length_a   1.000
_cell.length_b   1.000
_cell.length_c   1.000
_cell.angle_alpha   90.00
_cell.angle_beta   90.00
_cell.angle_gamma   90.00
#
_symmetry.space_group_name_H-M   'P 1'
#
loop_
_entity.id
_entity.type
_entity.pdbx_description
1 polymer ?
#
loop_
_entity_poly.entity_id
_entity_poly.type
_entity_poly.pdbx_seq_one_letter_code
_entity_poly.pdbx_strand_id
1 'polypeptide(L)' 'WMGYKQAHLPLSQASLDFIAAIDPLRDCITLREKLGFREICLRNFRLAQIFLKRLARAGFSLYEIGKFVYR' A
#
# COMPACT_ATOMS: atom_id res chain seq x y z
N TRP A 1 0.33 3.29 14.82
CA TRP A 1 0.86 4.31 13.91
C TRP A 1 -0.16 5.39 13.56
N MET A 2 -1.45 5.06 13.42
CA MET A 2 -2.52 6.06 13.13
C MET A 2 -2.65 7.22 14.13
N GLY A 3 -2.21 7.05 15.39
CA GLY A 3 -2.21 8.14 16.39
C GLY A 3 -0.89 8.92 16.46
N TYR A 4 0.10 8.61 15.63
CA TYR A 4 1.41 9.27 15.67
C TYR A 4 1.38 10.55 14.82
N LYS A 5 1.97 11.63 15.33
CA LYS A 5 2.06 12.91 14.59
C LYS A 5 2.70 12.75 13.21
N GLN A 6 3.67 11.84 13.10
CA GLN A 6 4.37 11.50 11.86
C GLN A 6 3.44 10.96 10.77
N ALA A 7 2.33 10.29 11.12
CA ALA A 7 1.40 9.75 10.13
C ALA A 7 0.62 10.83 9.37
N HIS A 8 0.54 12.04 9.94
CA HIS A 8 -0.11 13.19 9.32
C HIS A 8 0.81 13.99 8.39
N LEU A 9 2.12 13.70 8.41
CA LEU A 9 3.06 14.37 7.51
C LEU A 9 2.88 13.87 6.08
N PRO A 10 3.16 14.72 5.07
CA PRO A 10 3.28 14.28 3.69
C PRO A 10 4.32 13.16 3.56
N LEU A 11 4.07 12.24 2.63
CA LEU A 11 5.05 11.20 2.30
C LEU A 11 6.31 11.86 1.70
N SER A 12 7.48 11.38 2.11
CA SER A 12 8.75 11.82 1.52
C SER A 12 8.87 11.39 0.06
N GLN A 13 9.67 12.11 -0.73
CA GLN A 13 9.91 11.76 -2.13
C GLN A 13 10.41 10.32 -2.29
N ALA A 14 11.36 9.89 -1.45
CA ALA A 14 11.85 8.51 -1.44
C ALA A 14 10.74 7.48 -1.20
N SER A 15 9.77 7.79 -0.32
CA SER A 15 8.61 6.93 -0.10
C SER A 15 7.69 6.88 -1.31
N LEU A 16 7.46 8.04 -1.96
CA LEU A 16 6.65 8.13 -3.17
C LEU A 16 7.27 7.35 -4.33
N ASP A 17 8.59 7.46 -4.52
CA ASP A 17 9.33 6.73 -5.55
C ASP A 17 9.26 5.22 -5.31
N PHE A 18 9.43 4.78 -4.06
CA PHE A 18 9.27 3.38 -3.68
C PHE A 18 7.85 2.88 -3.96
N ILE A 19 6.82 3.62 -3.54
CA ILE A 19 5.42 3.25 -3.78
C ILE A 19 5.11 3.23 -5.29
N ALA A 20 5.67 4.18 -6.06
CA ALA A 20 5.51 4.23 -7.50
C ALA A 20 6.11 3.00 -8.21
N ALA A 21 7.18 2.42 -7.67
CA ALA A 21 7.83 1.22 -8.21
C ALA A 21 7.11 -0.11 -7.91
N ILE A 22 6.17 -0.14 -6.95
CA ILE A 22 5.42 -1.37 -6.61
C ILE A 22 4.71 -1.96 -7.85
N ASP A 23 4.88 -3.26 -8.11
CA ASP A 23 4.15 -3.99 -9.15
C ASP A 23 3.20 -5.03 -8.50
N PRO A 24 1.91 -4.70 -8.36
CA PRO A 24 0.97 -5.58 -7.67
C PRO A 24 0.77 -6.95 -8.33
N LEU A 25 1.03 -7.07 -9.64
CA LEU A 25 0.93 -8.36 -10.31
C LEU A 25 2.15 -9.22 -10.03
N ARG A 26 3.35 -8.63 -10.17
CA ARG A 26 4.61 -9.33 -9.89
C ARG A 26 4.73 -9.75 -8.43
N ASP A 27 4.27 -8.91 -7.51
CA ASP A 27 4.27 -9.21 -6.08
C ASP A 27 3.32 -10.37 -5.74
N CYS A 28 2.12 -10.41 -6.33
CA CYS A 28 1.20 -11.53 -6.17
C CYS A 28 1.78 -12.86 -6.68
N ILE A 29 2.44 -12.85 -7.85
CA ILE A 29 3.13 -14.02 -8.41
C ILE A 29 4.21 -14.50 -7.42
N THR A 30 5.03 -13.58 -6.95
CA THR A 30 6.11 -13.88 -5.99
C THR A 30 5.57 -14.49 -4.70
N LEU A 31 4.50 -13.93 -4.14
CA LEU A 31 3.88 -14.46 -2.91
C LEU A 31 3.23 -15.82 -3.13
N ARG A 32 2.61 -16.06 -4.28
CA ARG A 32 2.06 -17.38 -4.63
C ARG A 32 3.17 -18.42 -4.73
N GLU A 33 4.22 -18.14 -5.50
CA GLU A 33 5.30 -19.07 -5.79
C GLU A 33 6.18 -19.37 -4.57
N LYS A 34 6.50 -18.34 -3.76
CA LYS A 34 7.43 -18.50 -2.63
C LYS A 34 6.76 -18.95 -1.34
N LEU A 35 5.50 -18.57 -1.12
CA LEU A 35 4.84 -18.74 0.18
C LEU A 35 3.48 -19.45 0.09
N GLY A 36 3.00 -19.80 -1.11
CA GLY A 36 1.76 -20.56 -1.28
C GLY A 36 0.50 -19.81 -0.89
N PHE A 37 0.48 -18.47 -0.96
CA PHE A 37 -0.70 -17.69 -0.62
C PHE A 37 -1.90 -18.03 -1.53
N ARG A 38 -3.07 -18.15 -0.91
CA ARG A 38 -4.35 -18.39 -1.61
C ARG A 38 -4.80 -17.17 -2.39
N GLU A 39 -5.52 -17.39 -3.49
CA GLU A 39 -6.05 -16.31 -4.36
C GLU A 39 -6.84 -15.24 -3.61
N ILE A 40 -7.63 -15.61 -2.60
CA ILE A 40 -8.40 -14.64 -1.81
C ILE A 40 -7.50 -13.68 -1.01
N CYS A 41 -6.37 -14.17 -0.49
CA CYS A 41 -5.37 -13.36 0.20
C CYS A 41 -4.66 -12.43 -0.79
N LEU A 42 -4.28 -12.97 -1.95
CA LEU A 42 -3.61 -12.22 -3.01
C LEU A 42 -4.50 -11.11 -3.59
N ARG A 43 -5.81 -11.36 -3.69
CA ARG A 43 -6.79 -10.34 -4.11
C ARG A 43 -6.80 -9.15 -3.15
N ASN A 44 -6.90 -9.39 -1.85
CA ASN A 44 -6.87 -8.32 -0.85
C ASN A 44 -5.53 -7.57 -0.85
N PHE A 45 -4.42 -8.30 -0.95
CA PHE A 45 -3.08 -7.73 -1.04
C PHE A 45 -2.93 -6.81 -2.26
N ARG A 46 -3.33 -7.28 -3.45
CA ARG A 46 -3.31 -6.50 -4.69
C ARG A 46 -4.14 -5.24 -4.59
N LEU A 47 -5.35 -5.34 -4.01
CA LEU A 47 -6.22 -4.18 -3.80
C LEU A 47 -5.58 -3.16 -2.87
N ALA A 48 -4.97 -3.60 -1.77
CA ALA A 48 -4.27 -2.72 -0.84
C ALA A 48 -3.09 -1.98 -1.52
N GLN A 49 -2.30 -2.68 -2.35
CA GLN A 49 -1.20 -2.05 -3.10
C GLN A 49 -1.70 -1.04 -4.12
N ILE A 50 -2.73 -1.38 -4.91
CA ILE A 50 -3.33 -0.44 -5.88
C ILE A 50 -3.90 0.79 -5.16
N PHE A 51 -4.57 0.58 -4.03
CA PHE A 51 -5.15 1.64 -3.22
C PHE A 51 -4.07 2.59 -2.68
N LEU A 52 -3.02 2.03 -2.07
CA LEU A 52 -1.86 2.78 -1.59
C LEU A 52 -1.23 3.61 -2.71
N LYS A 53 -0.96 3.01 -3.87
CA LYS A 53 -0.38 3.72 -5.02
C LYS A 53 -1.23 4.89 -5.49
N ARG A 54 -2.55 4.71 -5.57
CA ARG A 54 -3.47 5.76 -6.02
C ARG A 54 -3.51 6.93 -5.06
N LEU A 55 -3.61 6.67 -3.75
CA LEU A 55 -3.68 7.73 -2.76
C LEU A 55 -2.34 8.43 -2.53
N ALA A 56 -1.23 7.69 -2.53
CA ALA A 56 0.10 8.28 -2.45
C ALA A 56 0.34 9.26 -3.62
N ARG A 57 -0.04 8.88 -4.84
CA ARG A 57 0.03 9.76 -6.02
C ARG A 57 -0.89 10.98 -5.91
N ALA A 58 -2.01 10.86 -5.20
CA ALA A 58 -2.94 11.97 -4.97
C ALA A 58 -2.53 12.86 -3.78
N GLY A 59 -1.38 12.62 -3.15
CA GLY A 59 -0.82 13.47 -2.09
C GLY A 59 -1.36 13.19 -0.69
N PHE A 60 -2.08 12.09 -0.48
CA PHE A 60 -2.59 11.74 0.85
C PHE A 60 -1.46 11.31 1.80
N SER A 61 -1.57 11.74 3.06
CA SER A 61 -0.73 11.27 4.16
C SER A 61 -1.06 9.83 4.58
N LEU A 62 -0.15 9.20 5.32
CA LEU A 62 -0.35 7.83 5.81
C LEU A 62 -1.61 7.71 6.68
N TYR A 63 -1.88 8.73 7.50
CA TYR A 63 -3.07 8.81 8.34
C TYR A 63 -4.36 8.84 7.50
N GLU A 64 -4.41 9.66 6.45
CA GLU A 64 -5.61 9.75 5.61
C GLU A 64 -5.85 8.45 4.85
N ILE A 65 -4.79 7.83 4.33
CA ILE A 65 -4.86 6.50 3.70
C ILE A 65 -5.42 5.47 4.68
N GLY A 66 -4.91 5.45 5.92
CA GLY A 66 -5.35 4.53 6.95
C GLY A 66 -6.82 4.71 7.34
N LYS A 67 -7.34 5.94 7.36
CA LYS A 67 -8.76 6.20 7.68
C LYS A 67 -9.74 5.55 6.68
N PHE A 68 -9.35 5.33 5.44
CA PHE A 68 -10.20 4.63 4.47
C PHE A 68 -10.30 3.12 4.72
N VAL A 69 -9.28 2.55 5.36
CA VAL A 69 -9.17 1.10 5.60
C VAL A 69 -9.61 0.73 7.02
N TYR A 70 -9.49 1.68 7.96
CA TYR A 70 -9.85 1.52 9.36
C TYR A 70 -11.33 1.88 9.56
N ARG A 71 -12.21 0.89 9.52
CA ARG A 71 -13.57 0.93 10.06
C ARG A 71 -13.78 -0.27 10.97
#